data_AF-A0AAV7I4I4-F1
#
_entry.id   AF-A0AAV7I4I4-F1
#
_cell.length_a   1.000
_cell.length_b   1.000
_cell.length_c   1.000
_cell.angle_alpha   90.00
_cell.angle_beta   90.00
_cell.angle_gamma   90.00
#
_symmetry.space_group_name_H-M   'P 1'
#
loop_
_entity.id
_entity.type
_entity.pdbx_description
1 polymer ?
#
loop_
_entity_poly.entity_id
_entity_poly.type
_entity_poly.pdbx_seq_one_letter_code
_entity_poly.pdbx_strand_id
1 'polypeptide(L)' 'MTQSPTPSTSKLHDDKLITLQIHDINCQVAQFRDLLINIGQPRDGPELRERVRKLRRNCVESCKSTSQLVLPQMRR' A
#
# COMPACT_ATOMS: atom_id res chain seq x y z
N MET A 1 12.88 -3.32 -40.48
CA MET A 1 13.20 -2.71 -39.17
C MET A 1 11.89 -2.47 -38.43
N THR A 2 11.54 -3.36 -37.51
CA THR A 2 10.30 -3.26 -36.72
C THR A 2 10.51 -2.18 -35.65
N GLN A 3 9.80 -1.05 -35.78
CA GLN A 3 9.79 -0.02 -34.75
C GLN A 3 9.07 -0.56 -33.51
N SER A 4 9.80 -0.71 -32.41
CA SER A 4 9.25 -1.02 -31.10
C SER A 4 8.32 0.11 -30.65
N PRO A 5 7.15 -0.18 -30.07
CA PRO A 5 6.24 0.87 -29.62
C PRO A 5 6.90 1.62 -28.44
N THR A 6 7.10 2.92 -28.59
CA THR A 6 7.53 3.79 -27.49
C THR A 6 6.40 3.85 -26.44
N PRO A 7 6.71 3.71 -25.13
CA PRO A 7 5.69 3.88 -24.10
C PRO A 7 5.15 5.31 -24.15
N SER A 8 3.82 5.45 -24.24
CA SER A 8 3.16 6.75 -24.14
C SER A 8 3.47 7.37 -22.78
N THR A 9 3.80 8.66 -22.73
CA THR A 9 4.15 9.42 -21.51
C THR A 9 3.14 9.26 -20.36
N SER A 10 1.87 9.03 -20.69
CA SER A 10 0.80 8.73 -19.71
C SER A 10 1.02 7.43 -18.93
N LYS A 11 1.40 6.34 -19.60
CA LYS A 11 1.67 5.05 -18.94
C LYS A 11 2.83 5.13 -17.95
N LEU A 12 3.89 5.86 -18.33
CA LEU A 12 5.06 6.04 -17.46
C LEU A 12 4.69 6.79 -16.17
N HIS A 13 3.76 7.75 -16.25
CA HIS A 13 3.26 8.48 -15.10
C HIS A 13 2.42 7.58 -14.19
N ASP A 14 1.55 6.76 -14.78
CA ASP A 14 0.71 5.80 -14.04
C ASP A 14 1.57 4.76 -13.30
N ASP A 15 2.61 4.22 -13.94
CA ASP A 15 3.52 3.24 -13.33
C ASP A 15 4.29 3.84 -12.14
N LYS A 16 4.71 5.11 -12.27
CA LYS A 16 5.36 5.84 -11.18
C LYS A 16 4.42 6.09 -10.01
N LEU A 17 3.16 6.45 -10.30
CA LEU A 17 2.13 6.65 -9.28
C LEU A 17 1.84 5.33 -8.53
N ILE A 18 1.68 4.23 -9.27
CA ILE A 18 1.47 2.89 -8.70
C ILE A 18 2.63 2.51 -7.78
N THR A 19 3.87 2.73 -8.23
CA THR A 19 5.08 2.43 -7.44
C THR A 19 5.09 3.20 -6.12
N LEU A 20 4.73 4.49 -6.14
CA LEU A 20 4.64 5.31 -4.94
C LEU A 20 3.55 4.81 -3.97
N GLN A 21 2.40 4.40 -4.47
CA GLN A 21 1.33 3.86 -3.64
C GLN A 21 1.70 2.51 -3.00
N ILE A 22 2.36 1.63 -3.75
CA ILE A 22 2.87 0.36 -3.21
C ILE A 22 3.90 0.62 -2.09
N HIS A 23 4.78 1.59 -2.29
CA HIS A 23 5.74 1.99 -1.27
C HIS A 23 5.04 2.50 0.00
N ASP A 24 4.02 3.36 -0.14
CA ASP A 24 3.25 3.85 1.00
C ASP A 24 2.54 2.72 1.76
N ILE A 25 1.93 1.76 1.04
CA ILE A 25 1.34 0.56 1.66
C ILE A 25 2.38 -0.21 2.48
N ASN A 26 3.58 -0.42 1.93
CA ASN A 26 4.66 -1.12 2.65
C ASN A 26 5.06 -0.39 3.93
N CYS A 27 5.14 0.95 3.89
CA CYS A 27 5.40 1.78 5.05
C CYS A 27 4.29 1.67 6.10
N GLN A 28 3.01 1.67 5.68
CA GLN A 28 1.88 1.49 6.60
C GLN A 28 1.88 0.09 7.25
N VAL A 29 2.19 -0.96 6.47
CA VAL A 29 2.28 -2.34 6.98
C VAL A 29 3.43 -2.49 7.98
N ALA A 30 4.58 -1.87 7.72
CA ALA A 30 5.70 -1.85 8.66
C ALA A 30 5.30 -1.19 9.99
N GLN A 31 4.67 -0.01 9.93
CA GLN A 31 4.14 0.66 11.13
C GLN A 31 3.10 -0.20 11.86
N PHE A 32 2.24 -0.90 11.13
CA PHE A 32 1.24 -1.79 11.71
C PHE A 32 1.90 -2.94 12.47
N ARG A 33 2.93 -3.56 11.90
CA ARG A 33 3.75 -4.58 12.57
C ARG A 33 4.38 -4.03 13.85
N ASP A 34 4.95 -2.83 13.82
CA ASP A 34 5.62 -2.25 14.99
C ASP A 34 4.62 -1.98 16.13
N LEU A 35 3.40 -1.56 15.81
CA LEU A 35 2.33 -1.45 16.81
C LEU A 35 1.91 -2.81 17.38
N LEU A 36 1.85 -3.86 16.55
CA LEU A 36 1.48 -5.21 16.99
C LEU A 36 2.49 -5.83 17.95
N ILE A 37 3.79 -5.52 17.82
CA ILE A 37 4.83 -5.98 18.76
C ILE A 37 4.54 -5.53 20.19
N ASN A 38 3.84 -4.41 20.36
CA ASN A 38 3.49 -3.85 21.66
C ASN A 38 2.21 -4.45 22.27
N ILE A 39 1.48 -5.31 21.56
CA ILE A 39 0.31 -6.01 22.09
C ILE A 39 0.77 -7.09 23.09
N GLY A 40 0.09 -7.19 24.23
CA GLY A 40 0.48 -8.07 25.33
C GLY A 40 1.67 -7.57 26.16
N GLN A 41 2.26 -6.42 25.81
CA GLN A 41 3.30 -5.76 26.61
C GLN A 41 2.68 -4.88 27.71
N PRO A 42 3.43 -4.42 28.72
CA PRO A 42 2.90 -3.57 29.80
C PRO A 42 2.20 -2.28 29.34
N ARG A 43 2.45 -1.83 28.11
CA ARG A 43 1.83 -0.65 27.49
C ARG A 43 0.60 -0.97 26.62
N ASP A 44 0.16 -2.23 26.60
CA ASP A 44 -1.04 -2.64 25.86
C ASP A 44 -2.30 -2.13 26.56
N GLY A 45 -2.78 -0.97 26.10
CA GLY A 45 -3.97 -0.31 26.60
C GLY A 45 -4.98 0.04 25.50
N PRO A 46 -6.15 0.56 25.88
CA PRO A 46 -7.23 0.88 24.94
C PRO A 46 -6.79 1.82 23.81
N GLU A 47 -5.94 2.80 24.12
CA GLU A 47 -5.41 3.75 23.14
C GLU A 47 -4.55 3.07 22.07
N LEU A 48 -3.59 2.21 22.49
CA LEU A 48 -2.77 1.43 21.54
C LEU A 48 -3.65 0.54 20.68
N ARG A 49 -4.62 -0.16 21.30
CA ARG A 49 -5.54 -1.05 20.57
C ARG A 49 -6.38 -0.29 19.55
N GLU A 50 -6.80 0.93 19.84
CA GLU A 50 -7.50 1.75 18.85
C GLU A 50 -6.60 2.21 17.71
N ARG A 51 -5.35 2.61 18.00
CA ARG A 51 -4.36 2.92 16.96
C ARG A 51 -4.12 1.72 16.04
N VAL A 52 -3.98 0.51 16.60
CA VAL A 52 -3.86 -0.75 15.85
C VAL A 52 -5.09 -0.98 14.98
N ARG A 53 -6.31 -0.84 15.52
CA ARG A 53 -7.55 -1.01 14.74
C ARG A 53 -7.66 0.00 13.59
N LYS A 54 -7.33 1.27 13.84
CA LYS A 54 -7.34 2.34 12.84
C LYS A 54 -6.33 2.05 11.73
N LEU A 55 -5.07 1.80 12.08
CA LEU A 55 -4.03 1.55 11.08
C LEU A 55 -4.31 0.29 10.25
N ARG A 56 -4.86 -0.76 10.87
CA ARG A 56 -5.33 -1.95 10.15
C ARG A 56 -6.36 -1.60 9.06
N ARG A 57 -7.37 -0.76 9.39
CA ARG A 57 -8.39 -0.33 8.41
C ARG A 57 -7.73 0.45 7.27
N ASN A 58 -6.86 1.39 7.59
CA ASN A 58 -6.13 2.19 6.60
C ASN A 58 -5.31 1.32 5.63
N CYS A 59 -4.56 0.34 6.13
CA CYS A 59 -3.79 -0.59 5.29
C CYS A 59 -4.71 -1.29 4.26
N VAL A 60 -5.88 -1.77 4.69
CA VAL A 60 -6.84 -2.44 3.81
C VAL A 60 -7.43 -1.48 2.78
N GLU A 61 -7.77 -0.25 3.18
CA GLU A 61 -8.33 0.76 2.28
C GLU A 61 -7.32 1.21 1.21
N SER A 62 -6.07 1.44 1.61
CA SER A 62 -4.97 1.73 0.67
C SER A 62 -4.75 0.57 -0.29
N CYS A 63 -4.68 -0.67 0.19
CA CYS A 63 -4.57 -1.86 -0.67
C CYS A 63 -5.72 -1.98 -1.66
N LYS A 64 -6.97 -1.78 -1.23
CA LYS A 64 -8.15 -1.82 -2.11
C LYS A 64 -8.04 -0.77 -3.21
N SER A 65 -7.72 0.47 -2.85
CA SER A 65 -7.58 1.58 -3.79
C SER A 65 -6.47 1.31 -4.82
N THR A 66 -5.30 0.88 -4.37
CA THR A 66 -4.17 0.56 -5.27
C THR A 66 -4.44 -0.67 -6.11
N SER A 67 -5.17 -1.68 -5.61
CA SER A 67 -5.52 -2.87 -6.40
C SER A 67 -6.39 -2.54 -7.62
N GLN A 68 -7.25 -1.52 -7.54
CA GLN A 68 -8.05 -1.05 -8.67
C GLN A 68 -7.19 -0.46 -9.80
N LEU A 69 -5.99 0.02 -9.47
CA LEU A 69 -5.04 0.57 -10.43
C LEU A 69 -4.09 -0.51 -10.97
N VAL A 70 -3.65 -1.44 -10.11
CA VAL A 70 -2.68 -2.50 -10.47
C VAL A 70 -3.33 -3.63 -11.25
N LEU A 71 -4.47 -4.16 -10.78
CA LEU A 71 -5.07 -5.38 -11.36
C LEU A 71 -5.42 -5.26 -12.85
N PRO A 72 -5.94 -4.12 -13.36
CA PRO A 72 -6.18 -3.97 -14.80
C PRO A 72 -4.91 -4.11 -15.65
N GLN A 73 -3.75 -3.74 -15.11
CA GLN A 73 -2.48 -3.86 -15.82
C GLN A 73 -1.95 -5.30 -15.86
N MET A 74 -2.39 -6.16 -14.94
CA MET A 74 -1.95 -7.56 -14.84
C MET A 74 -2.72 -8.53 -15.74
N ARG A 75 -3.92 -8.17 -16.23
CA ARG A 75 -4.77 -9.04 -17.06
C ARG A 75 -4.37 -9.07 -18.55
N ARG A 76 -3.07 -9.04 -18.85
CA ARG A 76 -2.55 -9.23 -20.22
C ARG A 76 -2.30 -10.70 -20.51
#